data_AF-B8FMR9-F1
#
_entry.id   AF-B8FMR9-F1
#
_cell.length_a   1.000
_cell.length_b   1.000
_cell.length_c   1.000
_cell.angle_alpha   90.00
_cell.angle_beta   90.00
_cell.angle_gamma   90.00
#
_symmetry.space_group_name_H-M   'P 1'
#
loop_
_entity.id
_entity.type
_entity.pdbx_description
1 polymer ?
#
loop_
_entity_poly.entity_id
_entity_poly.type
_entity_poly.pdbx_seq_one_letter_code
_entity_poly.pdbx_strand_id
1 'polypeptide(L)'
;MHLKPYFDPHSPFMSQYTPRFLERFDLSFHDEGLCTEYFIETLDEHQTISSALVLSQNTFANNLHVSRFYPELAKRTNCKYMSAVAFYLMIHHFSQTHHLNNQCRISLDTTNRVFDQFYSHLLDFNFCIRRQMAGGNVALISDYCHDKINLAMIHPHAEQDDGPAFLYT
;
A
#
# COMPACT_ATOMS: atom_id res chain seq x y z
N MET A 1 24.46 8.23 23.28
CA MET A 1 23.75 9.11 22.33
C MET A 1 23.81 8.41 20.97
N HIS A 2 22.77 7.68 20.57
CA HIS A 2 22.71 7.06 19.25
C HIS A 2 22.14 8.09 18.28
N LEU A 3 22.98 8.61 17.40
CA LEU A 3 22.56 9.45 16.28
C LEU A 3 21.65 8.61 15.40
N LYS A 4 20.36 8.99 15.29
CA LYS A 4 19.47 8.45 14.27
C LYS A 4 20.09 8.83 12.91
N PRO A 5 20.26 7.89 11.97
CA PRO A 5 20.79 8.20 10.65
C PRO A 5 19.86 9.23 10.00
N TYR A 6 20.50 10.22 9.37
CA TYR A 6 19.84 11.25 8.57
C TYR A 6 19.05 10.54 7.46
N PHE A 7 17.72 10.55 7.56
CA PHE A 7 16.85 10.07 6.50
C PHE A 7 16.94 11.07 5.35
N ASP A 8 17.52 10.64 4.23
CA ASP A 8 17.33 11.32 2.96
C ASP A 8 15.86 11.13 2.58
N PRO A 9 15.05 12.21 2.45
CA PRO A 9 13.62 12.13 2.15
C PRO A 9 13.41 11.85 0.66
N HIS A 10 14.14 10.89 0.13
CA HIS A 10 14.01 10.38 -1.23
C HIS A 10 14.49 8.93 -1.23
N SER A 11 13.55 7.99 -1.18
CA SER A 11 13.87 6.56 -1.39
C SER A 11 14.55 6.36 -2.77
N PRO A 12 15.80 5.85 -2.82
CA PRO A 12 16.45 5.50 -4.08
C PRO A 12 15.68 4.40 -4.83
N PHE A 13 15.05 3.48 -4.09
CA PHE A 13 14.19 2.45 -4.63
C PHE A 13 13.00 3.09 -5.38
N MET A 14 12.30 4.03 -4.76
CA MET A 14 11.16 4.70 -5.39
C MET A 14 11.58 5.52 -6.61
N SER A 15 12.71 6.23 -6.53
CA SER A 15 13.25 6.99 -7.66
C SER A 15 13.53 6.11 -8.88
N GLN A 16 14.02 4.89 -8.66
CA GLN A 16 14.35 3.95 -9.72
C GLN A 16 13.13 3.25 -10.33
N TYR A 17 12.16 2.84 -9.50
CA TYR A 17 11.10 1.93 -9.93
C TYR A 17 9.74 2.58 -10.15
N THR A 18 9.49 3.78 -9.62
CA THR A 18 8.23 4.50 -9.86
C THR A 18 7.98 4.79 -11.34
N PRO A 19 8.95 5.32 -12.12
CA PRO A 19 8.72 5.57 -13.55
C PRO A 19 8.34 4.29 -14.32
N ARG A 20 8.99 3.17 -14.00
CA ARG A 20 8.71 1.86 -14.62
C ARG A 20 7.35 1.28 -14.24
N PHE A 21 6.87 1.62 -13.05
CA PHE A 21 5.52 1.26 -12.64
C PHE A 21 4.50 2.02 -13.48
N LEU A 22 4.68 3.34 -13.60
CA LEU A 22 3.77 4.23 -14.34
C LEU A 22 3.79 4.02 -15.86
N GLU A 23 4.84 3.42 -16.41
CA GLU A 23 4.88 3.02 -17.83
C GLU A 23 3.92 1.86 -18.16
N ARG A 24 3.44 1.13 -17.16
CA ARG A 24 2.76 -0.16 -17.34
C ARG A 24 1.46 -0.30 -16.57
N PHE A 25 1.37 0.40 -15.45
CA PHE A 25 0.28 0.25 -14.51
C PHE A 25 -0.31 1.59 -14.17
N ASP A 26 -1.60 1.53 -13.96
CA ASP A 26 -2.38 2.63 -13.43
C ASP A 26 -2.82 2.31 -12.00
N LEU A 27 -2.85 3.31 -11.14
CA LEU A 27 -3.22 3.15 -9.72
C LEU A 27 -4.34 4.13 -9.39
N SER A 28 -5.52 3.60 -9.10
CA SER A 28 -6.69 4.39 -8.73
C SER A 28 -7.24 3.97 -7.37
N PHE A 29 -8.13 4.77 -6.78
CA PHE A 29 -8.67 4.50 -5.45
C PHE A 29 -10.15 4.88 -5.28
N HIS A 30 -10.82 4.20 -4.36
CA HIS A 30 -12.13 4.59 -3.82
C HIS A 30 -11.98 4.84 -2.31
N ASP A 31 -12.49 5.96 -1.81
CA ASP A 31 -12.38 6.34 -0.40
C ASP A 31 -13.76 6.29 0.29
N GLU A 32 -13.84 5.52 1.36
CA GLU A 32 -15.03 5.30 2.18
C GLU A 32 -14.72 5.63 3.65
N GLY A 33 -14.66 6.92 3.96
CA GLY A 33 -14.55 7.41 5.33
C GLY A 33 -13.17 7.18 5.96
N LEU A 34 -13.00 6.06 6.67
CA LEU A 34 -11.72 5.68 7.30
C LEU A 34 -11.01 4.56 6.54
N CYS A 35 -11.52 4.19 5.37
CA CYS A 35 -11.06 3.08 4.58
C CYS A 35 -10.85 3.55 3.14
N THR A 36 -9.75 3.13 2.52
CA THR A 36 -9.50 3.38 1.11
C THR A 36 -9.18 2.06 0.42
N GLU A 37 -9.89 1.78 -0.65
CA GLU A 37 -9.63 0.67 -1.55
C GLU A 37 -8.83 1.17 -2.76
N TYR A 38 -7.82 0.40 -3.16
CA TYR A 38 -6.98 0.69 -4.31
C TYR A 38 -7.13 -0.38 -5.38
N PHE A 39 -6.97 0.05 -6.62
CA PHE A 39 -7.10 -0.76 -7.83
C PHE A 39 -5.87 -0.55 -8.71
N ILE A 40 -5.33 -1.64 -9.24
CA ILE A 40 -4.20 -1.61 -10.16
C ILE A 40 -4.64 -2.18 -11.50
N GLU A 41 -4.47 -1.38 -12.55
CA GLU A 41 -4.82 -1.75 -13.93
C GLU A 41 -3.58 -1.80 -14.80
N THR A 42 -3.59 -2.64 -15.84
CA THR A 42 -2.58 -2.58 -16.91
C THR A 42 -2.96 -1.49 -17.90
N LEU A 43 -2.00 -0.66 -18.30
CA LEU A 43 -2.23 0.36 -19.33
C LEU A 43 -2.44 -0.26 -20.71
N ASP A 44 -1.81 -1.41 -20.96
CA ASP A 44 -1.79 -2.07 -22.26
C ASP A 44 -3.17 -2.68 -22.62
N GLU A 45 -3.86 -3.24 -21.62
CA GLU A 45 -5.09 -4.02 -21.80
C GLU A 45 -6.31 -3.37 -21.12
N HIS A 46 -6.11 -2.27 -20.39
CA HIS A 46 -7.10 -1.67 -19.47
C HIS A 46 -7.77 -2.72 -18.58
N GLN A 47 -6.99 -3.72 -18.16
CA GLN A 47 -7.49 -4.81 -17.35
C GLN A 47 -7.09 -4.54 -15.90
N THR A 48 -8.07 -4.52 -15.00
CA THR A 48 -7.82 -4.54 -13.57
C THR A 48 -7.16 -5.87 -13.21
N ILE A 49 -5.91 -5.81 -12.75
CA ILE A 49 -5.10 -6.99 -12.39
C ILE A 49 -4.99 -7.18 -10.88
N SER A 50 -5.35 -6.15 -10.10
CA SER A 50 -5.54 -6.27 -8.67
C SER A 50 -6.65 -5.34 -8.21
N SER A 51 -7.59 -5.91 -7.46
CA SER A 51 -8.67 -5.22 -6.76
C SER A 51 -8.61 -5.57 -5.26
N ALA A 52 -9.35 -4.82 -4.43
CA ALA A 52 -9.41 -5.03 -2.99
C ALA A 52 -8.07 -4.91 -2.25
N LEU A 53 -7.22 -3.97 -2.68
CA LEU A 53 -6.07 -3.52 -1.90
C LEU A 53 -6.55 -2.48 -0.88
N VAL A 54 -6.74 -2.91 0.37
CA VAL A 54 -7.50 -2.13 1.36
C VAL A 54 -6.61 -1.62 2.48
N LEU A 55 -6.67 -0.33 2.70
CA LEU A 55 -6.07 0.37 3.83
C LEU A 55 -7.16 1.00 4.70
N SER A 56 -6.94 1.00 6.01
CA SER A 56 -7.87 1.62 6.95
C SER A 56 -7.14 2.37 8.06
N GLN A 57 -7.76 3.43 8.56
CA GLN A 57 -7.28 4.19 9.69
C GLN A 57 -7.94 3.66 10.96
N ASN A 58 -7.11 3.19 11.89
CA ASN A 58 -7.53 3.00 13.27
C ASN A 58 -7.36 4.33 14.02
N THR A 59 -8.47 5.06 14.15
CA THR A 59 -8.50 6.38 14.80
C THR A 59 -8.16 6.34 16.29
N PHE A 60 -8.48 5.24 16.99
CA PHE A 60 -8.16 5.08 18.41
C PHE A 60 -6.66 4.87 18.67
N ALA A 61 -5.98 4.19 17.76
CA ALA A 61 -4.56 3.86 17.89
C ALA A 61 -3.65 4.80 17.07
N ASN A 62 -4.21 5.78 16.35
CA ASN A 62 -3.53 6.60 15.35
C ASN A 62 -2.67 5.75 14.39
N ASN A 63 -3.25 4.67 13.89
CA ASN A 63 -2.51 3.58 13.25
C ASN A 63 -3.11 3.32 11.86
N LEU A 64 -2.27 3.21 10.85
CA LEU A 64 -2.66 2.75 9.53
C LEU A 64 -2.64 1.22 9.54
N HIS A 65 -3.72 0.60 9.09
CA HIS A 65 -3.84 -0.84 8.97
C HIS A 65 -3.98 -1.26 7.51
N VAL A 66 -3.08 -2.13 7.05
CA VAL A 66 -3.18 -2.76 5.72
C VAL A 66 -4.02 -4.01 5.86
N SER A 67 -5.31 -3.88 5.56
CA SER A 67 -6.29 -4.96 5.70
C SER A 67 -6.12 -6.04 4.63
N ARG A 68 -5.82 -5.64 3.40
CA ARG A 68 -5.62 -6.55 2.26
C ARG A 68 -4.55 -5.99 1.31
N PHE A 69 -3.57 -6.81 0.98
CA PHE A 69 -2.54 -6.46 0.01
C PHE A 69 -2.10 -7.68 -0.79
N TYR A 70 -2.78 -7.91 -1.92
CA TYR A 70 -2.52 -9.00 -2.85
C TYR A 70 -2.43 -8.46 -4.27
N PRO A 71 -1.39 -7.66 -4.58
CA PRO A 71 -1.30 -6.92 -5.85
C PRO A 71 -1.20 -7.81 -7.09
N GLU A 72 -0.92 -9.11 -6.95
CA GLU A 72 -0.71 -10.09 -8.04
C GLU A 72 0.40 -9.73 -9.07
N LEU A 73 1.02 -8.57 -8.95
CA LEU A 73 1.99 -8.01 -9.90
C LEU A 73 3.20 -8.90 -10.11
N ALA A 74 3.68 -9.58 -9.06
CA ALA A 74 4.84 -10.47 -9.14
C ALA A 74 4.62 -11.68 -10.07
N LYS A 75 3.37 -12.01 -10.42
CA LYS A 75 3.04 -13.09 -11.37
C LYS A 75 3.26 -12.67 -12.83
N ARG A 76 3.40 -11.38 -13.12
CA ARG A 76 3.57 -10.82 -14.47
C ARG A 76 5.07 -10.67 -14.82
N THR A 77 5.39 -10.78 -16.11
CA THR A 77 6.76 -10.71 -16.62
C THR A 77 7.40 -9.35 -16.30
N ASN A 78 8.65 -9.36 -15.82
CA ASN A 78 9.43 -8.17 -15.47
C ASN A 78 8.81 -7.28 -14.37
N CYS A 79 7.98 -7.84 -13.48
CA CYS A 79 7.27 -7.07 -12.44
C CYS A 79 7.77 -7.30 -11.01
N LYS A 80 8.98 -7.87 -10.84
CA LYS A 80 9.51 -8.30 -9.53
C LYS A 80 9.35 -7.28 -8.40
N TYR A 81 9.53 -5.99 -8.69
CA TYR A 81 9.50 -4.90 -7.70
C TYR A 81 8.18 -4.11 -7.69
N MET A 82 7.26 -4.40 -8.60
CA MET A 82 6.06 -3.57 -8.80
C MET A 82 5.10 -3.67 -7.62
N SER A 83 5.01 -4.82 -6.95
CA SER A 83 4.28 -4.93 -5.67
C SER A 83 4.85 -4.02 -4.59
N ALA A 84 6.18 -3.89 -4.50
CA ALA A 84 6.80 -3.02 -3.51
C ALA A 84 6.58 -1.53 -3.83
N VAL A 85 6.63 -1.16 -5.11
CA VAL A 85 6.28 0.21 -5.56
C VAL A 85 4.82 0.51 -5.22
N ALA A 86 3.88 -0.36 -5.60
CA ALA A 86 2.46 -0.19 -5.31
C ALA A 86 2.20 -0.03 -3.81
N PHE A 87 2.81 -0.89 -2.98
CA PHE A 87 2.72 -0.80 -1.52
C PHE A 87 3.16 0.59 -1.04
N TYR A 88 4.32 1.06 -1.49
CA TYR A 88 4.86 2.36 -1.10
C TYR A 88 3.92 3.50 -1.50
N LEU A 89 3.46 3.52 -2.74
CA LEU A 89 2.53 4.53 -3.25
C LEU A 89 1.24 4.59 -2.45
N MET A 90 0.65 3.43 -2.17
CA MET A 90 -0.58 3.33 -1.39
C MET A 90 -0.42 3.82 0.05
N ILE A 91 0.67 3.46 0.74
CA ILE A 91 0.93 3.91 2.12
C ILE A 91 1.04 5.44 2.17
N HIS A 92 1.80 6.04 1.23
CA HIS A 92 2.01 7.48 1.22
C HIS A 92 0.76 8.24 0.80
N HIS A 93 0.02 7.74 -0.18
CA HIS A 93 -1.28 8.29 -0.57
C HIS A 93 -2.27 8.26 0.59
N PHE A 94 -2.49 7.09 1.20
CA PHE A 94 -3.40 6.94 2.33
C PHE A 94 -3.03 7.88 3.48
N SER A 95 -1.74 7.93 3.82
CA SER A 95 -1.26 8.79 4.92
C SER A 95 -1.49 10.28 4.64
N GLN A 96 -1.31 10.72 3.38
CA GLN A 96 -1.56 12.11 3.00
C GLN A 96 -3.06 12.45 2.98
N THR A 97 -3.89 11.57 2.42
CA THR A 97 -5.34 11.75 2.31
C THR A 97 -6.01 11.79 3.69
N HIS A 98 -5.58 10.94 4.62
CA HIS A 98 -6.12 10.85 5.99
C HIS A 98 -5.37 11.71 7.01
N HIS A 99 -4.49 12.62 6.54
CA HIS A 99 -3.71 13.54 7.38
C HIS A 99 -2.93 12.86 8.53
N LEU A 100 -2.38 11.67 8.25
CA LEU A 100 -1.55 10.93 9.20
C LEU A 100 -0.18 11.60 9.34
N ASN A 101 0.35 11.62 10.57
CA ASN A 101 1.65 12.21 10.88
C ASN A 101 2.74 11.14 11.04
N ASN A 102 3.99 11.57 11.24
CA ASN A 102 5.15 10.68 11.45
C ASN A 102 5.12 9.86 12.75
N GLN A 103 4.07 10.01 13.58
CA GLN A 103 3.84 9.14 14.74
C GLN A 103 2.89 7.99 14.40
N CYS A 104 2.34 7.98 13.18
CA CYS A 104 1.54 6.89 12.69
C CYS A 104 2.40 5.64 12.54
N ARG A 105 1.82 4.50 12.87
CA ARG A 105 2.42 3.20 12.60
C ARG A 105 1.67 2.54 11.45
N ILE A 106 2.36 1.64 10.77
CA ILE A 106 1.80 0.76 9.76
C ILE A 106 1.67 -0.60 10.43
N SER A 107 0.49 -1.21 10.35
CA SER A 107 0.23 -2.52 10.90
C SER A 107 -0.46 -3.41 9.88
N LEU A 108 -0.13 -4.70 9.89
CA LEU A 108 -0.78 -5.68 9.02
C LEU A 108 -0.58 -7.09 9.56
N ASP A 109 -1.49 -7.98 9.21
CA ASP A 109 -1.39 -9.41 9.52
C ASP A 109 -1.02 -10.19 8.26
N THR A 110 -0.07 -11.11 8.38
CA THR A 110 0.40 -11.93 7.24
C THR A 110 0.95 -13.27 7.71
N THR A 111 1.58 -14.05 6.85
CA THR A 111 2.28 -15.30 7.23
C THR A 111 3.78 -15.05 7.40
N ASN A 112 4.46 -15.88 8.22
CA ASN A 112 5.93 -15.83 8.32
C ASN A 112 6.60 -15.89 6.92
N ARG A 113 6.09 -16.75 6.03
CA ARG A 113 6.60 -16.87 4.66
C ARG A 113 6.51 -15.56 3.87
N VAL A 114 5.37 -14.87 3.91
CA VAL A 114 5.19 -13.60 3.19
C VAL A 114 6.02 -12.50 3.83
N PHE A 115 6.15 -12.50 5.16
CA PHE A 115 7.09 -11.60 5.84
C PHE A 115 8.51 -11.79 5.31
N ASP A 116 9.03 -13.02 5.36
CA ASP A 116 10.41 -13.34 4.94
C ASP A 116 10.66 -13.07 3.47
N GLN A 117 9.66 -13.25 2.60
CA GLN A 117 9.81 -13.11 1.15
C GLN A 117 9.58 -11.68 0.65
N PHE A 118 8.77 -10.88 1.35
CA PHE A 118 8.35 -9.56 0.88
C PHE A 118 8.61 -8.46 1.90
N TYR A 119 7.94 -8.48 3.06
CA TYR A 119 7.96 -7.35 3.98
C TYR A 119 9.32 -7.11 4.66
N SER A 120 10.10 -8.17 4.92
CA SER A 120 11.47 -8.06 5.45
C SER A 120 12.44 -7.35 4.49
N HIS A 121 12.12 -7.32 3.20
CA HIS A 121 12.94 -6.70 2.15
C HIS A 121 12.53 -5.24 1.86
N LEU A 122 11.44 -4.74 2.46
CA LEU A 122 11.00 -3.36 2.31
C LEU A 122 11.76 -2.44 3.28
N LEU A 123 13.02 -2.15 2.94
CA LEU A 123 13.96 -1.43 3.81
C LEU A 123 13.49 -0.01 4.21
N ASP A 124 12.69 0.63 3.37
CA ASP A 124 12.14 1.96 3.66
C ASP A 124 11.09 1.94 4.79
N PHE A 125 10.46 0.78 5.05
CA PHE A 125 9.45 0.62 6.10
C PHE A 125 9.98 -0.07 7.36
N ASN A 126 11.05 -0.87 7.27
CA ASN A 126 11.64 -1.59 8.42
C ASN A 126 10.60 -2.40 9.23
N PHE A 127 9.82 -3.26 8.56
CA PHE A 127 8.82 -4.08 9.24
C PHE A 127 9.44 -5.06 10.25
N CYS A 128 8.82 -5.15 11.41
CA CYS A 128 9.17 -6.09 12.47
C CYS A 128 7.95 -6.93 12.87
N ILE A 129 8.20 -8.19 13.26
CA ILE A 129 7.15 -9.05 13.83
C ILE A 129 6.85 -8.55 15.25
N ARG A 130 5.61 -8.07 15.47
CA ARG A 130 5.12 -7.66 16.80
C ARG A 130 4.63 -8.85 17.60
N ARG A 131 3.95 -9.80 16.95
CA ARG A 131 3.31 -10.94 17.61
C ARG A 131 3.18 -12.13 16.66
N GLN A 132 3.55 -13.32 17.16
CA GLN A 132 3.25 -14.60 16.51
C GLN A 132 1.79 -15.00 16.80
N MET A 133 1.09 -15.52 15.79
CA MET A 133 -0.32 -15.90 15.86
C MET A 133 -0.49 -17.37 15.44
N ALA A 134 -1.66 -17.95 15.76
CA ALA A 134 -1.96 -19.32 15.40
C ALA A 134 -1.91 -19.54 13.87
N GLY A 135 -1.54 -20.75 13.45
CA GLY A 135 -1.50 -21.13 12.03
C GLY A 135 -0.31 -20.56 11.24
N GLY A 136 0.75 -20.10 11.91
CA GLY A 136 1.93 -19.54 11.24
C GLY A 136 1.77 -18.09 10.78
N ASN A 137 0.69 -17.43 11.21
CA ASN A 137 0.42 -16.02 10.97
C ASN A 137 1.24 -15.14 11.92
N VAL A 138 1.55 -13.92 11.48
CA VAL A 138 2.29 -12.90 12.23
C VAL A 138 1.61 -11.54 12.07
N ALA A 139 1.58 -10.78 13.16
CA ALA A 139 1.23 -9.36 13.11
C ALA A 139 2.51 -8.55 12.97
N LEU A 140 2.61 -7.76 11.90
CA LEU A 140 3.74 -6.87 11.64
C LEU A 140 3.44 -5.45 12.10
N ILE A 141 4.52 -4.73 12.39
CA ILE A 141 4.48 -3.29 12.65
C ILE A 141 5.68 -2.59 12.02
N SER A 142 5.47 -1.36 11.59
CA SER A 142 6.47 -0.45 11.03
C SER A 142 6.14 0.97 11.48
N ASP A 143 7.14 1.84 11.59
CA ASP A 143 6.93 3.27 11.79
C ASP A 143 6.76 3.94 10.41
N TYR A 144 5.73 4.76 10.24
CA TYR A 144 5.55 5.54 9.03
C TYR A 144 6.52 6.74 9.02
N CYS A 145 7.31 6.85 7.96
CA CYS A 145 8.13 8.02 7.70
C CYS A 145 7.55 8.77 6.50
N HIS A 146 7.14 10.02 6.71
CA HIS A 146 6.68 10.84 5.61
C HIS A 146 7.82 11.13 4.63
N ASP A 147 7.58 10.81 3.36
CA ASP A 147 8.49 11.03 2.25
C ASP A 147 7.80 11.90 1.19
N LYS A 148 8.57 12.76 0.51
CA LYS A 148 8.08 13.63 -0.57
C LYS A 148 7.97 12.84 -1.86
N ILE A 149 6.85 12.14 -2.01
CA ILE A 149 6.52 11.44 -3.25
C ILE A 149 5.53 12.26 -4.06
N ASN A 150 5.73 12.29 -5.37
CA ASN A 150 4.68 12.74 -6.27
C ASN A 150 3.56 11.70 -6.30
N LEU A 151 2.44 12.01 -5.65
CA LEU A 151 1.26 11.14 -5.59
C LEU A 151 0.18 11.53 -6.60
N ALA A 152 0.43 12.54 -7.45
CA ALA A 152 -0.56 13.05 -8.42
C ALA A 152 -0.94 12.04 -9.50
N MET A 153 -0.19 10.94 -9.64
CA MET A 153 -0.54 9.82 -10.52
C MET A 153 -1.68 8.94 -9.96
N ILE A 154 -1.94 9.01 -8.67
CA ILE A 154 -3.00 8.24 -8.02
C ILE A 154 -4.28 9.07 -8.11
N HIS A 155 -5.33 8.50 -8.68
CA HIS A 155 -6.55 9.23 -8.98
C HIS A 155 -7.81 8.46 -8.57
N PRO A 156 -8.96 9.14 -8.41
CA PRO A 156 -10.21 8.47 -8.06
C PRO A 156 -10.57 7.41 -9.10
N HIS A 157 -10.93 6.22 -8.63
CA HIS A 157 -11.45 5.16 -9.47
C HIS A 157 -12.83 5.57 -9.99
N ALA A 158 -13.06 5.41 -11.30
CA ALA A 158 -14.36 5.72 -11.88
C ALA A 158 -15.39 4.72 -11.33
N GLU A 159 -16.48 5.23 -10.75
CA GLU A 159 -17.62 4.38 -10.41
C GLU A 159 -18.16 3.76 -11.72
N GLN A 160 -18.09 2.43 -11.83
CA GLN A 160 -18.97 1.75 -12.77
C GLN A 160 -20.38 1.95 -12.23
N ASP A 161 -21.18 2.71 -12.98
CA ASP A 161 -22.61 2.90 -12.75
C ASP A 161 -23.31 1.53 -12.85
N ASP A 162 -23.23 0.75 -11.77
CA ASP A 162 -24.06 -0.42 -11.57
C ASP A 162 -25.49 0.11 -11.48
N GLY A 163 -26.20 0.01 -12.60
CA GLY A 163 -27.54 0.55 -12.82
C GLY A 163 -28.53 0.27 -11.67
N PRO A 164 -29.66 0.99 -11.65
CA PRO A 164 -30.41 1.31 -10.46
C PRO A 164 -30.67 0.09 -9.58
N ALA A 165 -30.17 0.16 -8.34
CA ALA A 165 -30.54 -0.74 -7.27
C ALA A 165 -32.06 -0.88 -7.23
N PHE A 166 -32.55 -2.09 -7.51
CA PHE A 166 -33.97 -2.40 -7.47
C PHE A 166 -34.52 -2.00 -6.10
N LEU A 167 -35.34 -0.95 -6.09
CA LEU A 167 -36.19 -0.59 -4.97
C LEU A 167 -37.21 -1.71 -4.81
N TYR A 168 -37.02 -2.57 -3.81
CA TYR A 168 -38.10 -3.41 -3.30
C TYR A 168 -39.07 -2.49 -2.55
N THR A 169 -40.19 -2.17 -3.19
CA THR A 169 -41.43 -1.72 -2.53
C THR A 169 -42.15 -2.88 -1.88
#